data_AF-A0A9E3ENJ8-F1
#
_entry.id   AF-A0A9E3ENJ8-F1
#
_cell.length_a   1.000
_cell.length_b   1.000
_cell.length_c   1.000
_cell.angle_alpha   90.00
_cell.angle_beta   90.00
_cell.angle_gamma   90.00
#
_symmetry.space_group_name_H-M   'P 1'
#
loop_
_entity.id
_entity.type
_entity.pdbx_description
1 polymer ?
#
loop_
_entity_poly.entity_id
_entity_poly.type
_entity_poly.pdbx_seq_one_letter_code
_entity_poly.pdbx_strand_id
1 'polypeptide(L)' 'MPRSPDGTRTRRGELKERLIESALSLIETQGLASLKARPLAEKAGCALGAIYTVFPDLDALILAVSARTLAKLEAHLDA' A
#
# COMPACT_ATOMS: atom_id res chain seq x y z
N MET A 1 -0.56 -16.18 27.16
CA MET A 1 0.35 -16.50 26.04
C MET A 1 1.05 -15.22 25.58
N PRO A 2 2.39 -15.14 25.59
CA PRO A 2 3.09 -13.99 25.03
C PRO A 2 3.03 -14.05 23.50
N ARG A 3 2.70 -12.93 22.83
CA ARG A 3 2.70 -12.84 21.37
C ARG A 3 4.15 -12.81 20.88
N SER A 4 4.54 -13.77 20.05
CA SER A 4 5.88 -13.83 19.44
C SER A 4 6.20 -12.57 18.62
N PRO A 5 7.48 -12.12 18.60
CA PRO A 5 7.91 -10.91 17.90
C PRO A 5 7.64 -10.89 16.39
N ASP A 6 7.40 -12.06 15.77
CA ASP A 6 7.01 -12.18 14.36
C ASP A 6 5.62 -11.62 14.04
N GLY A 7 4.66 -11.72 14.96
CA GLY A 7 3.27 -11.33 14.68
C GLY A 7 3.12 -9.84 14.33
N THR A 8 4.00 -8.99 14.88
CA THR A 8 4.00 -7.56 14.58
C THR A 8 4.61 -7.27 13.20
N ARG A 9 5.65 -8.00 12.81
CA ARG A 9 6.28 -7.86 11.48
C ARG A 9 5.33 -8.34 10.38
N THR A 10 4.61 -9.44 10.60
CA THR A 10 3.60 -9.96 9.67
C THR A 10 2.44 -8.98 9.48
N ARG A 11 1.85 -8.46 10.57
CA ARG A 11 0.75 -7.48 10.48
C ARG A 11 1.13 -6.19 9.76
N ARG A 12 2.36 -5.71 9.98
CA ARG A 12 2.88 -4.55 9.26
C ARG A 12 3.03 -4.85 7.76
N GLY A 13 3.49 -6.05 7.42
CA GLY A 13 3.56 -6.52 6.02
C GLY A 13 2.19 -6.61 5.36
N GLU A 14 1.21 -7.24 6.03
CA GLU A 14 -0.19 -7.33 5.55
C GLU A 14 -0.81 -5.94 5.34
N LEU A 15 -0.59 -5.02 6.27
CA LEU A 15 -1.06 -3.64 6.13
C LEU A 15 -0.38 -2.94 4.95
N LYS A 16 0.94 -3.17 4.74
CA LYS A 16 1.67 -2.62 3.60
C LYS A 16 1.07 -3.08 2.29
N GLU A 17 0.80 -4.37 2.13
CA GLU A 17 0.21 -4.91 0.92
C GLU A 17 -1.19 -4.34 0.66
N ARG A 18 -2.05 -4.33 1.69
CA ARG A 18 -3.41 -3.75 1.60
C ARG A 18 -3.39 -2.29 1.17
N LEU A 19 -2.46 -1.50 1.69
CA LEU A 19 -2.31 -0.08 1.32
C LEU A 19 -1.87 0.07 -0.15
N ILE A 20 -0.91 -0.73 -0.61
CA ILE A 20 -0.46 -0.72 -2.01
C ILE A 20 -1.61 -1.10 -2.94
N GLU A 21 -2.37 -2.15 -2.61
CA GLU A 21 -3.50 -2.60 -3.44
C GLU A 21 -4.65 -1.59 -3.48
N SER A 22 -4.97 -1.00 -2.32
CA SER A 22 -6.00 0.03 -2.22
C SER A 22 -5.62 1.28 -3.01
N ALA A 23 -4.35 1.69 -2.92
CA ALA A 23 -3.82 2.84 -3.66
C ALA A 23 -3.80 2.57 -5.17
N LEU A 24 -3.34 1.40 -5.60
CA LEU A 24 -3.36 1.00 -7.00
C LEU A 24 -4.79 1.08 -7.57
N SER A 25 -5.77 0.49 -6.87
CA SER A 25 -7.17 0.52 -7.29
C SER A 25 -7.75 1.95 -7.36
N LEU A 26 -7.37 2.85 -6.44
CA LEU A 26 -7.78 4.26 -6.52
C LEU A 26 -7.16 4.95 -7.73
N ILE A 27 -5.86 4.75 -7.97
CA ILE A 27 -5.16 5.36 -9.09
C ILE A 27 -5.74 4.89 -10.43
N GLU A 28 -6.01 3.59 -10.56
CA GLU A 28 -6.60 3.00 -11.77
C GLU A 28 -8.01 3.52 -12.07
N THR A 29 -8.82 3.78 -11.02
CA THR A 29 -10.23 4.16 -11.20
C THR A 29 -10.48 5.66 -11.22
N GLN A 30 -9.67 6.45 -10.52
CA GLN A 30 -9.90 7.88 -10.27
C GLN A 30 -8.69 8.76 -10.60
N GLY A 31 -7.57 8.16 -11.04
CA GLY A 31 -6.33 8.86 -11.34
C GLY A 31 -5.52 9.22 -10.09
N LEU A 32 -4.25 9.58 -10.29
CA LEU A 32 -3.29 9.83 -9.20
C LEU A 32 -3.70 10.97 -8.28
N ALA A 33 -4.28 12.05 -8.82
CA ALA A 33 -4.70 13.22 -8.03
C ALA A 33 -5.81 12.92 -7.01
N SER A 34 -6.52 11.78 -7.16
CA SER A 34 -7.52 11.32 -6.21
C SER A 34 -6.92 10.72 -4.93
N LEU A 35 -5.64 10.34 -4.96
CA LEU A 35 -4.99 9.64 -3.86
C LEU A 35 -4.80 10.57 -2.66
N LYS A 36 -5.65 10.38 -1.64
CA LYS A 36 -5.61 11.12 -0.37
C LYS A 36 -5.59 10.13 0.79
N ALA A 37 -4.87 10.48 1.86
CA ALA A 37 -4.64 9.58 2.98
C ALA A 37 -5.94 9.11 3.67
N ARG A 38 -6.95 9.98 3.79
CA ARG A 38 -8.24 9.64 4.41
C ARG A 38 -9.05 8.63 3.58
N PRO A 39 -9.40 8.88 2.30
CA PRO A 39 -10.04 7.89 1.44
C PRO A 39 -9.26 6.58 1.33
N LEU A 40 -7.93 6.66 1.30
CA LEU A 40 -7.07 5.49 1.26
C LEU A 40 -7.20 4.65 2.55
N ALA A 41 -7.18 5.28 3.72
CA ALA A 41 -7.34 4.60 5.00
C ALA A 41 -8.69 3.87 5.09
N GLU A 42 -9.76 4.54 4.66
CA GLU A 42 -11.11 3.97 4.60
C GLU A 42 -11.16 2.76 3.66
N LYS A 43 -10.67 2.91 2.41
CA LYS A 43 -10.63 1.81 1.43
C LYS A 43 -9.77 0.65 1.91
N ALA A 44 -8.63 0.95 2.53
CA ALA A 44 -7.73 -0.05 3.07
C ALA A 44 -8.25 -0.67 4.36
N GLY A 45 -9.31 -0.15 5.00
CA GLY A 45 -9.85 -0.65 6.26
C GLY A 45 -8.87 -0.49 7.44
N CYS A 46 -8.21 0.66 7.54
CA CYS A 46 -7.25 0.95 8.61
C CYS A 46 -7.43 2.38 9.16
N ALA A 47 -6.85 2.66 10.32
CA ALA A 47 -6.81 4.02 10.85
C ALA A 47 -5.85 4.89 10.02
N LEU A 48 -6.15 6.19 9.90
CA LEU A 48 -5.30 7.14 9.15
C LEU A 48 -3.83 7.11 9.62
N GLY A 49 -3.62 7.09 10.95
CA GLY A 49 -2.27 7.00 11.53
C GLY A 49 -1.53 5.71 11.17
N ALA A 50 -2.24 4.62 10.86
CA ALA A 50 -1.64 3.34 10.53
C ALA A 50 -0.88 3.40 9.19
N ILE A 51 -1.32 4.23 8.24
CA ILE A 51 -0.59 4.48 6.99
C ILE A 51 0.84 4.92 7.31
N TYR A 52 0.98 5.87 8.23
CA TYR A 52 2.25 6.48 8.60
C TYR A 52 3.17 5.56 9.44
N THR A 53 2.66 4.42 9.91
CA THR A 53 3.50 3.37 10.53
C THR A 53 4.21 2.51 9.48
N VAL A 54 3.72 2.53 8.24
CA VAL A 54 4.23 1.70 7.14
C VAL A 54 5.01 2.56 6.14
N PHE A 55 4.46 3.71 5.77
CA PHE A 55 5.04 4.64 4.81
C PHE A 55 5.27 6.00 5.46
N PRO A 56 6.39 6.69 5.21
CA PRO A 56 6.63 8.02 5.78
C PRO A 56 5.64 9.07 5.24
N ASP A 57 5.22 8.95 3.99
CA ASP A 57 4.31 9.86 3.30
C ASP A 57 3.59 9.14 2.14
N LEU A 58 2.70 9.86 1.45
CA LEU A 58 2.00 9.32 0.29
C LEU A 58 2.92 9.14 -0.93
N ASP A 59 3.99 9.92 -1.06
CA ASP A 59 4.91 9.82 -2.18
C ASP A 59 5.70 8.50 -2.13
N ALA A 60 6.12 8.07 -0.94
CA ALA A 60 6.74 6.77 -0.72
C ALA A 60 5.79 5.61 -1.01
N LEU A 61 4.48 5.78 -0.74
CA LEU A 61 3.46 4.82 -1.15
C LEU A 61 3.29 4.80 -2.67
N ILE A 62 3.23 5.97 -3.32
CA ILE A 62 3.12 6.09 -4.78
C ILE A 62 4.31 5.38 -5.43
N LEU A 63 5.53 5.61 -4.94
CA LEU A 63 6.73 4.92 -5.44
C LEU A 63 6.62 3.41 -5.32
N ALA A 64 6.10 2.90 -4.19
CA ALA A 64 5.88 1.46 -4.01
C ALA A 64 4.82 0.89 -4.98
N VAL A 65 3.76 1.65 -5.26
CA VAL A 65 2.75 1.29 -6.27
C VAL A 65 3.39 1.27 -7.66
N SER A 66 4.12 2.32 -8.04
CA SER A 66 4.81 2.42 -9.32
C SER A 66 5.81 1.28 -9.54
N ALA A 67 6.57 0.91 -8.50
CA ALA A 67 7.47 -0.24 -8.56
C ALA A 67 6.72 -1.56 -8.80
N ARG A 68 5.56 -1.77 -8.15
CA ARG A 68 4.71 -2.95 -8.40
C ARG A 68 4.15 -2.96 -9.83
N THR A 69 3.77 -1.80 -10.37
CA THR A 69 3.31 -1.67 -11.76
C THR A 69 4.43 -1.98 -12.75
N LEU A 70 5.64 -1.47 -12.51
CA LEU A 70 6.80 -1.73 -13.36
C LEU A 70 7.17 -3.22 -13.35
N ALA A 71 7.21 -3.86 -12.18
CA ALA A 71 7.49 -5.29 -12.06
C ALA A 71 6.46 -6.15 -12.82
N LYS A 72 5.18 -5.75 -12.82
CA LYS A 72 4.15 -6.42 -13.62
C LYS A 72 4.41 -6.26 -15.13
N LEU A 73 4.82 -5.06 -15.55
CA LEU A 73 5.16 -4.80 -16.94
C LEU A 73 6.38 -5.61 -17.39
N GLU A 74 7.44 -5.64 -16.58
CA GLU A 74 8.63 -6.47 -16.82
C GLU A 74 8.24 -7.95 -17.02
N ALA A 75 7.43 -8.49 -16.12
CA ALA A 75 6.95 -9.88 -16.23
C ALA A 75 6.12 -10.16 -17.50
N HIS A 76 5.49 -9.14 -18.10
CA HIS A 76 4.78 -9.27 -19.38
C HIS A 76 5.68 -9.13 -20.61
N LEU A 77 6.85 -8.48 -20.48
CA LEU A 77 7.82 -8.31 -21.55
C LEU A 77 8.81 -9.48 -21.65
N ASP A 78 9.10 -10.13 -20.51
CA ASP A 78 9.98 -11.30 -20.44
C ASP A 78 9.27 -12.64 -20.76
N ALA A 79 7.98 -12.59 -21.12
CA ALA A 79 7.12 -13.74 -21.46
C ALA A 79 6.89 -13.88 -22.96
#